data_AF-R7QA30-F1
#
_entry.id   AF-R7QA30-F1
#
_cell.length_a   1.000
_cell.length_b   1.000
_cell.length_c   1.000
_cell.angle_alpha   90.00
_cell.angle_beta   90.00
_cell.angle_gamma   90.00
#
_symmetry.space_group_name_H-M   'P 1'
#
loop_
_entity.id
_entity.type
_entity.pdbx_description
1 polymer ?
#
loop_
_entity_poly.entity_id
_entity_poly.type
_entity_poly.pdbx_seq_one_letter_code
_entity_poly.pdbx_strand_id
1 'polypeptide(L)'
;MPCRAAFFSKLETFFINTFQTETLVSKGSWSLSSFRLFVFQCVQNCYSIRMICEVLLPKTSSVLHYPHSPQVSPPPAAPLPAAPLPAAPLPAVPPPPTITLPLPRNSCTSTKPLSIMASAIGVATSHDFQFFAEIIDAFKAAGASAHGDNPQHMQVTPFVNAMTMFLRVFDAFSNPFFSDVVKKDVEGNIKKLRTAAIKHSASTLENVLDEEAKDPKLRKLIKSESGAGAESGTVALLWTKRTMQFVIGLLQQLVDDSKVTLSTASRKSYAASLKYCHNFITKGIFDTGLRFAPSRESFYKNLAGGSDDTSRVTPALAEFLGVFQPQLEGVVAMYKAKNLEPYIK
;
A
#
# COMPACT_ATOMS: atom_id res chain seq x y z
N MET A 1 32.06 10.04 -6.27
CA MET A 1 31.27 11.09 -6.94
C MET A 1 30.43 10.64 -8.16
N PRO A 2 30.80 9.64 -9.00
CA PRO A 2 29.99 9.29 -10.19
C PRO A 2 28.61 8.67 -9.89
N CYS A 3 28.44 8.01 -8.73
CA CYS A 3 27.14 7.48 -8.30
C CYS A 3 26.07 8.55 -8.04
N ARG A 4 26.47 9.77 -7.63
CA ARG A 4 25.50 10.84 -7.33
C ARG A 4 24.89 11.42 -8.61
N ALA A 5 25.71 11.72 -9.61
CA ALA A 5 25.25 12.26 -10.88
C ALA A 5 24.34 11.28 -11.65
N ALA A 6 24.69 9.98 -11.66
CA ALA A 6 23.85 8.94 -12.26
C ALA A 6 22.51 8.76 -11.54
N PHE A 7 22.49 8.88 -10.21
CA PHE A 7 21.27 8.84 -9.40
C PHE A 7 20.36 10.04 -9.69
N PHE A 8 20.92 11.25 -9.73
CA PHE A 8 20.17 12.47 -10.08
C PHE A 8 19.60 12.41 -11.50
N SER A 9 20.38 11.91 -12.46
CA SER A 9 19.89 11.74 -13.84
C SER A 9 18.71 10.76 -13.93
N LYS A 10 18.76 9.61 -13.24
CA LYS A 10 17.63 8.67 -13.24
C LYS A 10 16.40 9.19 -12.51
N LEU A 11 16.59 9.98 -11.45
CA LEU A 11 15.51 10.69 -10.77
C LEU A 11 14.89 11.76 -11.65
N GLU A 12 15.70 12.55 -12.35
CA GLU A 12 15.26 13.52 -13.34
C GLU A 12 14.46 12.80 -14.43
N THR A 13 14.94 11.66 -14.96
CA THR A 13 14.20 10.82 -15.90
C THR A 13 12.90 10.24 -15.33
N PHE A 14 12.89 9.80 -14.07
CA PHE A 14 11.67 9.33 -13.39
C PHE A 14 10.65 10.47 -13.28
N PHE A 15 11.04 11.64 -12.79
CA PHE A 15 10.14 12.78 -12.73
C PHE A 15 9.68 13.23 -14.12
N ILE A 16 10.55 13.21 -15.13
CA ILE A 16 10.23 13.52 -16.53
C ILE A 16 9.19 12.53 -17.07
N ASN A 17 9.38 11.23 -16.85
CA ASN A 17 8.51 10.19 -17.37
C ASN A 17 7.19 10.08 -16.60
N THR A 18 7.23 10.23 -15.27
CA THR A 18 6.05 10.14 -14.38
C THR A 18 5.17 11.38 -14.45
N PHE A 19 5.75 12.58 -14.60
CA PHE A 19 5.00 13.84 -14.62
C PHE A 19 5.05 14.55 -15.99
N GLN A 20 5.44 13.85 -17.06
CA GLN A 20 5.52 14.39 -18.43
C GLN A 20 6.15 15.81 -18.45
N THR A 21 7.27 16.00 -17.77
CA THR A 21 7.70 17.37 -17.39
C THR A 21 8.20 18.19 -18.58
N GLU A 22 8.57 17.56 -19.69
CA GLU A 22 8.80 18.26 -20.96
C GLU A 22 7.57 19.07 -21.38
N THR A 23 6.37 18.56 -21.08
CA THR A 23 5.09 19.25 -21.33
C THR A 23 4.80 20.36 -20.31
N LEU A 24 5.37 20.30 -19.10
CA LEU A 24 5.23 21.34 -18.07
C LEU A 24 6.20 22.51 -18.25
N VAL A 25 7.42 22.21 -18.71
CA VAL A 25 8.42 23.21 -19.10
C VAL A 25 8.00 23.88 -20.42
N SER A 26 7.48 23.12 -21.40
CA SER A 26 6.99 23.70 -22.66
C SER A 26 5.70 24.52 -22.50
N LYS A 27 4.85 24.20 -21.51
CA LYS A 27 3.67 25.01 -21.14
C LYS A 27 3.97 26.17 -20.17
N GLY A 28 5.25 26.49 -19.93
CA GLY A 28 5.67 27.69 -19.19
C GLY A 28 5.36 27.70 -17.69
N SER A 29 4.97 26.56 -17.09
CA SER A 29 4.58 26.52 -15.67
C SER A 29 5.79 26.50 -14.73
N TRP A 30 6.96 26.08 -15.21
CA TRP A 30 8.23 26.00 -14.45
C TRP A 30 9.42 26.26 -15.38
N SER A 31 10.43 26.99 -14.90
CA SER A 31 11.74 26.99 -15.57
C SER A 31 12.46 25.67 -15.31
N LEU A 32 13.32 25.23 -16.26
CA LEU A 32 14.13 24.02 -16.09
C LEU A 32 15.01 24.10 -14.83
N SER A 33 15.49 25.30 -14.48
CA SER A 33 16.27 25.55 -13.28
C SER A 33 15.44 25.40 -11.99
N SER A 34 14.20 25.92 -11.98
CA SER A 34 13.29 25.78 -10.83
C SER A 34 12.86 24.33 -10.64
N PHE A 35 12.66 23.59 -11.73
CA PHE A 35 12.36 22.15 -11.69
C PHE A 35 13.55 21.34 -11.17
N ARG A 36 14.76 21.61 -11.64
CA ARG A 36 15.98 20.96 -11.15
C ARG A 36 16.24 21.27 -9.69
N LEU A 37 15.99 22.49 -9.23
CA LEU A 37 16.09 22.85 -7.82
C LEU A 37 15.03 22.15 -6.97
N PHE A 38 13.80 22.00 -7.48
CA PHE A 38 12.75 21.20 -6.84
C PHE A 38 13.16 19.73 -6.73
N VAL A 39 13.65 19.10 -7.80
CA VAL A 39 14.17 17.72 -7.78
C VAL A 39 15.37 17.60 -6.83
N PHE A 40 16.28 18.58 -6.82
CA PHE A 40 17.43 18.60 -5.91
C PHE A 40 17.01 18.75 -4.45
N GLN A 41 16.04 19.62 -4.14
CA GLN A 41 15.49 19.79 -2.80
C GLN A 41 14.70 18.56 -2.34
N CYS A 42 13.96 17.92 -3.25
CA CYS A 42 13.35 16.61 -3.06
C CYS A 42 14.42 15.59 -2.66
N VAL A 43 15.56 15.53 -3.35
CA VAL A 43 16.63 14.56 -3.03
C VAL A 43 17.36 14.89 -1.73
N GLN A 44 17.58 16.16 -1.39
CA GLN A 44 18.27 16.56 -0.16
C GLN A 44 17.43 16.34 1.10
N ASN A 45 16.10 16.46 1.00
CA ASN A 45 15.19 16.33 2.13
C ASN A 45 14.37 15.03 2.11
N CYS A 46 14.45 14.20 1.07
CA CYS A 46 13.90 12.85 1.05
C CYS A 46 14.91 11.84 1.60
N TYR A 47 14.63 11.34 2.80
CA TYR A 47 15.14 10.06 3.30
C TYR A 47 14.55 8.83 2.54
N SER A 48 13.95 9.04 1.36
CA SER A 48 13.39 8.00 0.47
C SER A 48 14.39 7.44 -0.54
N ILE A 49 15.69 7.50 -0.23
CA ILE A 49 16.75 6.92 -1.06
C ILE A 49 16.53 5.42 -1.28
N ARG A 50 15.88 4.69 -0.37
CA ARG A 50 15.66 3.24 -0.56
C ARG A 50 14.55 2.89 -1.56
N MET A 51 13.44 3.62 -1.55
CA MET A 51 12.31 3.38 -2.47
C MET A 51 12.68 3.74 -3.91
N ILE A 52 13.52 4.76 -4.09
CA ILE A 52 14.04 5.18 -5.38
C ILE A 52 15.23 4.31 -5.83
N CYS A 53 16.14 3.89 -4.92
CA CYS A 53 17.26 3.02 -5.29
C CYS A 53 16.84 1.59 -5.65
N GLU A 54 15.83 1.01 -5.00
CA GLU A 54 15.36 -0.36 -5.32
C GLU A 54 14.56 -0.43 -6.63
N VAL A 55 13.93 0.67 -7.06
CA VAL A 55 13.23 0.76 -8.35
C VAL A 55 14.18 1.11 -9.50
N LEU A 56 15.31 1.80 -9.24
CA LEU A 56 16.19 2.35 -10.29
C LEU A 56 17.51 1.58 -10.52
N LEU A 57 17.83 0.57 -9.71
CA LEU A 57 19.03 -0.27 -9.87
C LEU A 57 18.61 -1.74 -10.02
N PRO A 58 18.68 -2.34 -11.22
CA PRO A 58 18.62 -3.79 -11.32
C PRO A 58 19.79 -4.37 -10.53
N LYS A 59 19.54 -5.46 -9.79
CA LYS A 59 20.58 -6.23 -9.08
C LYS A 59 21.56 -6.80 -10.10
N THR A 60 22.58 -6.03 -10.47
CA THR A 60 23.76 -6.58 -11.13
C THR A 60 24.66 -7.15 -10.03
N SER A 61 24.68 -8.47 -9.93
CA SER A 61 25.71 -9.20 -9.19
C SER A 61 27.07 -8.83 -9.76
N SER A 62 27.80 -7.96 -9.08
CA SER A 62 29.23 -7.76 -9.31
C SER A 62 29.84 -7.37 -7.98
N VAL A 63 30.58 -8.32 -7.40
CA VAL A 63 31.39 -8.15 -6.20
C VAL A 63 32.44 -7.08 -6.50
N LEU A 64 32.31 -5.90 -5.89
CA LEU A 64 33.34 -4.87 -5.94
C LEU A 64 34.28 -5.06 -4.73
N HIS A 65 35.51 -5.48 -5.01
CA HIS A 65 36.61 -5.42 -4.06
C HIS A 65 36.93 -3.95 -3.73
N TYR A 66 36.89 -3.61 -2.45
CA TYR A 66 37.42 -2.34 -1.94
C TYR A 66 38.93 -2.45 -1.67
N PRO A 67 39.75 -1.46 -2.05
CA PRO A 67 41.13 -1.40 -1.61
C PRO A 67 41.22 -1.03 -0.12
N HIS A 68 42.10 -1.75 0.58
CA HIS A 68 42.40 -1.58 2.00
C HIS A 68 42.83 -0.13 2.35
N SER A 69 42.25 0.41 3.42
CA SER A 69 42.82 1.55 4.17
C SER A 69 43.46 1.05 5.47
N PRO A 70 44.46 1.77 6.03
CA PRO A 70 45.36 1.25 7.04
C PRO A 70 44.68 1.08 8.40
N GLN A 71 45.03 -0.02 9.08
CA GLN A 71 44.57 -0.35 10.42
C GLN A 71 45.17 0.61 11.47
N VAL A 72 44.30 1.27 12.24
CA VAL A 72 44.64 1.88 13.53
C VAL A 72 44.17 0.93 14.61
N SER A 73 45.12 0.45 15.43
CA SER A 73 44.84 -0.51 16.51
C SER A 73 44.02 0.15 17.63
N PRO A 74 42.95 -0.50 18.14
CA PRO A 74 42.22 -0.02 19.31
C PRO A 74 42.99 -0.33 20.62
N PRO A 75 42.81 0.47 21.68
CA PRO A 75 43.39 0.24 23.00
C PRO A 75 42.82 -1.01 23.69
N PRO A 76 43.55 -1.62 24.64
CA PRO A 76 43.18 -2.91 25.24
C PRO A 76 41.90 -2.83 26.08
N ALA A 77 41.03 -3.83 25.90
CA ALA A 77 39.77 -3.97 26.63
C ALA A 77 39.99 -4.46 28.07
N ALA A 78 39.16 -3.95 28.99
CA ALA A 78 39.09 -4.40 30.38
C ALA A 78 38.59 -5.87 30.47
N PRO A 79 38.95 -6.63 31.53
CA PRO A 79 38.60 -8.04 31.64
C PRO A 79 37.08 -8.24 31.81
N LEU A 80 36.49 -9.07 30.96
CA LEU A 80 35.11 -9.55 31.10
C LEU A 80 35.03 -10.63 32.20
N PRO A 81 33.94 -10.67 32.99
CA PRO A 81 33.72 -11.72 33.97
C PRO A 81 33.49 -13.09 33.31
N ALA A 82 33.89 -14.15 34.01
CA ALA A 82 33.91 -15.54 33.54
C ALA A 82 32.53 -16.02 33.04
N ALA A 83 32.53 -16.67 31.88
CA ALA A 83 31.35 -17.30 31.28
C ALA A 83 30.92 -18.54 32.10
N PRO A 84 29.61 -18.79 32.27
CA PRO A 84 29.12 -20.03 32.88
C PRO A 84 29.39 -21.24 31.98
N LEU A 85 29.69 -22.38 32.61
CA LEU A 85 29.96 -23.68 31.98
C LEU A 85 28.79 -24.15 31.10
N PRO A 86 29.06 -24.88 30.00
CA PRO A 86 28.03 -25.37 29.09
C PRO A 86 27.19 -26.48 29.72
N ALA A 87 25.87 -26.37 29.58
CA ALA A 87 24.92 -27.42 29.95
C ALA A 87 25.06 -28.64 29.04
N ALA A 88 24.92 -29.84 29.63
CA ALA A 88 25.05 -31.13 28.98
C ALA A 88 23.97 -31.36 27.88
N PRO A 89 24.25 -32.20 26.86
CA PRO A 89 23.32 -32.43 25.76
C PRO A 89 22.14 -33.31 26.19
N LEU A 90 20.92 -32.90 25.81
CA LEU A 90 19.72 -33.72 25.95
C LEU A 90 19.67 -34.83 24.87
N PRO A 91 19.12 -36.02 25.18
CA PRO A 91 19.05 -37.14 24.24
C PRO A 91 18.01 -36.92 23.14
N ALA A 92 18.28 -37.49 21.96
CA ALA A 92 17.48 -37.36 20.74
C ALA A 92 16.08 -37.99 20.86
N VAL A 93 15.08 -37.25 20.36
CA VAL A 93 13.68 -37.69 20.24
C VAL A 93 13.48 -38.39 18.89
N PRO A 94 12.93 -39.62 18.83
CA PRO A 94 12.65 -40.32 17.58
C PRO A 94 11.38 -39.76 16.88
N PRO A 95 11.31 -39.83 15.53
CA PRO A 95 10.18 -39.29 14.76
C PRO A 95 8.92 -40.17 14.86
N PRO A 96 7.71 -39.57 14.73
CA PRO A 96 6.44 -40.29 14.80
C PRO A 96 6.13 -41.10 13.52
N PRO A 97 5.30 -42.16 13.61
CA PRO A 97 5.03 -43.07 12.52
C PRO A 97 4.09 -42.49 11.44
N THR A 98 4.42 -42.77 10.18
CA THR A 98 3.64 -42.46 8.98
C THR A 98 2.37 -43.31 8.91
N ILE A 99 1.20 -42.66 8.86
CA ILE A 99 -0.09 -43.31 8.60
C ILE A 99 -0.45 -43.12 7.12
N THR A 100 -0.48 -44.21 6.36
CA THR A 100 -0.96 -44.25 4.97
C THR A 100 -2.44 -44.62 4.97
N LEU A 101 -3.31 -43.77 4.39
CA LEU A 101 -4.72 -44.09 4.16
C LEU A 101 -5.00 -44.27 2.66
N PRO A 102 -5.86 -45.23 2.27
CA PRO A 102 -6.08 -45.61 0.87
C PRO A 102 -7.05 -44.69 0.12
N LEU A 103 -6.82 -44.57 -1.20
CA LEU A 103 -7.71 -43.95 -2.18
C LEU A 103 -9.03 -44.72 -2.33
N PRO A 104 -10.17 -44.05 -2.50
CA PRO A 104 -11.34 -44.65 -3.14
C PRO A 104 -11.33 -44.36 -4.65
N ARG A 105 -11.30 -45.46 -5.39
CA ARG A 105 -11.68 -45.56 -6.80
C ARG A 105 -13.20 -45.63 -6.85
N ASN A 106 -13.87 -44.81 -7.66
CA ASN A 106 -15.15 -45.17 -8.27
C ASN A 106 -15.40 -44.36 -9.55
N SER A 107 -15.58 -45.12 -10.62
CA SER A 107 -15.98 -44.78 -11.97
C SER A 107 -17.49 -44.58 -12.07
N CYS A 108 -17.94 -43.64 -12.91
CA CYS A 108 -19.18 -43.79 -13.67
C CYS A 108 -19.21 -42.87 -14.91
N THR A 109 -20.06 -43.25 -15.86
CA THR A 109 -19.97 -43.09 -17.31
C THR A 109 -20.56 -41.81 -17.92
N SER A 110 -19.97 -41.41 -19.06
CA SER A 110 -20.58 -40.96 -20.33
C SER A 110 -21.81 -40.03 -20.31
N THR A 111 -21.69 -38.84 -20.93
CA THR A 111 -22.31 -38.52 -22.24
C THR A 111 -21.92 -37.10 -22.68
N LYS A 112 -21.50 -36.95 -23.95
CA LYS A 112 -21.46 -35.65 -24.65
C LYS A 112 -22.87 -35.27 -25.10
N PRO A 113 -23.11 -33.97 -25.34
CA PRO A 113 -23.59 -33.62 -26.68
C PRO A 113 -22.81 -32.47 -27.32
N LEU A 114 -22.92 -32.43 -28.65
CA LEU A 114 -22.32 -31.50 -29.59
C LEU A 114 -23.06 -30.15 -29.70
N SER A 115 -22.26 -29.10 -29.89
CA SER A 115 -22.44 -27.94 -30.80
C SER A 115 -23.66 -27.03 -30.71
N ILE A 116 -23.43 -25.76 -30.36
CA ILE A 116 -24.02 -24.60 -31.05
C ILE A 116 -22.95 -23.51 -31.18
N MET A 117 -22.57 -23.19 -32.42
CA MET A 117 -21.87 -21.96 -32.79
C MET A 117 -22.86 -20.80 -32.67
N ALA A 118 -22.61 -19.87 -31.76
CA ALA A 118 -23.35 -18.60 -31.69
C ALA A 118 -22.39 -17.44 -32.02
N SER A 119 -22.83 -16.66 -33.00
CA SER A 119 -22.15 -15.54 -33.64
C SER A 119 -21.69 -14.47 -32.65
N ALA A 120 -20.47 -13.96 -32.86
CA ALA A 120 -19.87 -12.88 -32.09
C ALA A 120 -20.60 -11.55 -32.36
N ILE A 121 -21.45 -11.16 -31.41
CA ILE A 121 -21.67 -9.75 -31.08
C ILE A 121 -20.92 -9.54 -29.77
N GLY A 122 -19.91 -8.67 -29.79
CA GLY A 122 -19.07 -8.38 -28.62
C GLY A 122 -19.87 -7.76 -27.48
N VAL A 123 -20.49 -8.61 -26.68
CA VAL A 123 -20.98 -8.26 -25.34
C VAL A 123 -19.75 -8.30 -24.44
N ALA A 124 -19.35 -7.14 -23.90
CA ALA A 124 -18.36 -7.07 -22.84
C ALA A 124 -18.73 -8.10 -21.76
N THR A 125 -17.87 -9.08 -21.55
CA THR A 125 -18.21 -10.24 -20.72
C THR A 125 -18.38 -9.79 -19.26
N SER A 126 -19.25 -10.48 -18.53
CA SER A 126 -19.62 -10.21 -17.13
C SER A 126 -18.44 -10.14 -16.14
N HIS A 127 -17.24 -10.53 -16.55
CA HIS A 127 -16.04 -10.56 -15.71
C HIS A 127 -15.47 -9.16 -15.42
N ASP A 128 -15.68 -8.18 -16.30
CA ASP A 128 -15.04 -6.87 -16.19
C ASP A 128 -15.67 -5.96 -15.11
N PHE A 129 -16.96 -6.18 -14.81
CA PHE A 129 -17.65 -5.50 -13.69
C PHE A 129 -17.65 -6.30 -12.38
N GLN A 130 -17.13 -7.53 -12.39
CA GLN A 130 -17.04 -8.40 -11.21
C GLN A 130 -16.14 -7.81 -10.12
N PHE A 131 -15.27 -6.86 -10.50
CA PHE A 131 -14.34 -6.15 -9.63
C PHE A 131 -14.97 -5.61 -8.33
N PHE A 132 -16.06 -4.85 -8.43
CA PHE A 132 -16.69 -4.26 -7.24
C PHE A 132 -17.32 -5.32 -6.35
N ALA A 133 -17.95 -6.35 -6.93
CA ALA A 133 -18.52 -7.46 -6.17
C ALA A 133 -17.45 -8.21 -5.36
N GLU A 134 -16.30 -8.52 -5.98
CA GLU A 134 -15.18 -9.17 -5.30
C GLU A 134 -14.61 -8.33 -4.14
N ILE A 135 -14.47 -7.02 -4.33
CA ILE A 135 -14.02 -6.13 -3.25
C ILE A 135 -15.06 -6.10 -2.13
N ILE A 136 -16.34 -5.93 -2.48
CA ILE A 136 -17.44 -5.88 -1.52
C ILE A 136 -17.48 -7.15 -0.68
N ASP A 137 -17.39 -8.32 -1.31
CA ASP A 137 -17.37 -9.62 -0.62
C ASP A 137 -16.14 -9.74 0.29
N ALA A 138 -14.98 -9.28 -0.16
CA ALA A 138 -13.77 -9.26 0.66
C ALA A 138 -13.90 -8.35 1.89
N PHE A 139 -14.49 -7.16 1.76
CA PHE A 139 -14.73 -6.27 2.91
C PHE A 139 -15.87 -6.75 3.81
N LYS A 140 -16.89 -7.42 3.28
CA LYS A 140 -17.89 -8.12 4.10
C LYS A 140 -17.22 -9.21 4.94
N ALA A 141 -16.35 -10.01 4.33
CA ALA A 141 -15.57 -11.03 5.02
C ALA A 141 -14.51 -10.46 5.99
N ALA A 142 -14.04 -9.23 5.75
CA ALA A 142 -13.04 -8.57 6.59
C ALA A 142 -13.52 -8.32 8.03
N GLY A 143 -14.83 -8.23 8.23
CA GLY A 143 -15.42 -8.12 9.55
C GLY A 143 -15.29 -6.72 10.16
N ALA A 144 -16.31 -5.91 9.88
CA ALA A 144 -16.80 -4.78 10.66
C ALA A 144 -18.23 -4.56 10.19
N SER A 145 -19.06 -5.61 10.27
CA SER A 145 -20.45 -5.52 9.86
C SER A 145 -21.07 -4.33 10.59
N ALA A 146 -21.61 -3.43 9.79
CA ALA A 146 -22.49 -2.37 10.23
C ALA A 146 -23.45 -2.91 11.31
N HIS A 147 -23.55 -2.15 12.41
CA HIS A 147 -24.48 -2.39 13.53
C HIS A 147 -24.27 -3.68 14.35
N GLY A 148 -23.35 -3.65 15.32
CA GLY A 148 -23.56 -4.42 16.56
C GLY A 148 -22.33 -5.00 17.23
N ASP A 149 -21.25 -5.28 16.51
CA ASP A 149 -20.10 -5.97 17.09
C ASP A 149 -18.93 -5.01 17.36
N ASN A 150 -18.37 -5.15 18.56
CA ASN A 150 -17.32 -4.32 19.13
C ASN A 150 -16.24 -3.95 18.08
N PRO A 151 -15.92 -2.66 17.84
CA PRO A 151 -14.88 -2.21 16.90
C PRO A 151 -13.45 -2.63 17.30
N GLN A 152 -13.33 -3.60 18.22
CA GLN A 152 -12.11 -4.16 18.79
C GLN A 152 -11.76 -5.57 18.26
N HIS A 153 -12.36 -6.05 17.17
CA HIS A 153 -12.07 -7.41 16.66
C HIS A 153 -11.94 -7.53 15.13
N MET A 154 -11.34 -6.54 14.46
CA MET A 154 -11.05 -6.69 13.02
C MET A 154 -9.90 -7.67 12.80
N GLN A 155 -10.15 -8.77 12.07
CA GLN A 155 -9.13 -9.79 11.81
C GLN A 155 -8.10 -9.31 10.79
N VAL A 156 -6.80 -9.49 11.08
CA VAL A 156 -5.71 -8.99 10.23
C VAL A 156 -5.78 -9.61 8.83
N THR A 157 -5.91 -10.93 8.74
CA THR A 157 -5.83 -11.64 7.45
C THR A 157 -6.97 -11.24 6.50
N PRO A 158 -8.25 -11.30 6.91
CA PRO A 158 -9.36 -10.80 6.10
C PRO A 158 -9.23 -9.31 5.71
N PHE A 159 -8.84 -8.44 6.65
CA PHE A 159 -8.62 -7.01 6.36
C PHE A 159 -7.53 -6.77 5.32
N VAL A 160 -6.37 -7.40 5.48
CA VAL A 160 -5.23 -7.29 4.56
C VAL A 160 -5.60 -7.83 3.17
N ASN A 161 -6.38 -8.89 3.08
CA ASN A 161 -6.88 -9.41 1.80
C ASN A 161 -7.84 -8.42 1.13
N ALA A 162 -8.79 -7.85 1.88
CA ALA A 162 -9.69 -6.81 1.37
C ALA A 162 -8.94 -5.56 0.91
N MET A 163 -7.95 -5.11 1.69
CA MET A 163 -7.08 -3.99 1.32
C MET A 163 -6.22 -4.27 0.09
N THR A 164 -5.82 -5.52 -0.14
CA THR A 164 -5.12 -5.92 -1.38
C THR A 164 -6.05 -5.81 -2.59
N MET A 165 -7.33 -6.19 -2.45
CA MET A 165 -8.33 -5.99 -3.51
C MET A 165 -8.64 -4.52 -3.76
N PHE A 166 -8.71 -3.72 -2.69
CA PHE A 166 -8.87 -2.27 -2.78
C PHE A 166 -7.78 -1.58 -3.62
N LEU A 167 -6.55 -2.12 -3.66
CA LEU A 167 -5.47 -1.55 -4.48
C LEU A 167 -5.81 -1.46 -5.97
N ARG A 168 -6.73 -2.29 -6.47
CA ARG A 168 -7.19 -2.26 -7.86
C ARG A 168 -7.97 -0.99 -8.20
N VAL A 169 -8.51 -0.26 -7.21
CA VAL A 169 -9.12 1.07 -7.44
C VAL A 169 -8.08 2.06 -8.00
N PHE A 170 -6.81 1.91 -7.62
CA PHE A 170 -5.73 2.76 -8.15
C PHE A 170 -5.44 2.49 -9.64
N ASP A 171 -5.75 1.29 -10.14
CA ASP A 171 -5.54 0.95 -11.55
C ASP A 171 -6.51 1.73 -12.46
N ALA A 172 -7.67 2.13 -11.95
CA ALA A 172 -8.63 2.94 -12.67
C ALA A 172 -8.15 4.38 -12.93
N PHE A 173 -7.18 4.88 -12.17
CA PHE A 173 -6.51 6.15 -12.50
C PHE A 173 -5.64 6.02 -13.75
N SER A 174 -5.21 4.80 -14.10
CA SER A 174 -4.41 4.48 -15.29
C SER A 174 -3.24 5.44 -15.51
N ASN A 175 -2.55 5.79 -14.43
CA ASN A 175 -1.47 6.75 -14.43
C ASN A 175 -0.32 6.28 -13.54
N PRO A 176 0.94 6.35 -14.00
CA PRO A 176 2.12 5.90 -13.26
C PRO A 176 2.26 6.48 -11.85
N PHE A 177 1.81 7.72 -11.62
CA PHE A 177 1.82 8.29 -10.27
C PHE A 177 0.97 7.46 -9.31
N PHE A 178 -0.22 7.03 -9.72
CA PHE A 178 -1.10 6.25 -8.86
C PHE A 178 -0.65 4.79 -8.76
N SER A 179 -0.16 4.18 -9.84
CA SER A 179 0.29 2.77 -9.82
C SER A 179 1.67 2.56 -9.19
N ASP A 180 2.63 3.47 -9.42
CA ASP A 180 4.02 3.28 -8.99
C ASP A 180 4.39 4.03 -7.72
N VAL A 181 3.61 5.05 -7.33
CA VAL A 181 3.87 5.81 -6.09
C VAL A 181 2.82 5.46 -5.05
N VAL A 182 1.54 5.75 -5.33
CA VAL A 182 0.48 5.60 -4.32
C VAL A 182 0.19 4.13 -4.01
N LYS A 183 -0.07 3.31 -5.05
CA LYS A 183 -0.40 1.89 -4.89
C LYS A 183 0.74 1.11 -4.20
N LYS A 184 2.00 1.34 -4.60
CA LYS A 184 3.18 0.68 -4.00
C LYS A 184 3.40 1.08 -2.54
N ASP A 185 3.13 2.34 -2.17
CA ASP A 185 3.21 2.77 -0.77
C ASP A 185 2.20 1.99 0.10
N VAL A 186 0.95 1.91 -0.35
CA VAL A 186 -0.11 1.17 0.35
C VAL A 186 0.22 -0.33 0.39
N GLU A 187 0.69 -0.92 -0.71
CA GLU A 187 1.12 -2.31 -0.76
C GLU A 187 2.25 -2.61 0.24
N GLY A 188 3.25 -1.73 0.32
CA GLY A 188 4.32 -1.81 1.31
C GLY A 188 3.81 -1.77 2.75
N ASN A 189 2.80 -0.92 3.03
CA ASN A 189 2.18 -0.84 4.34
C ASN A 189 1.34 -2.08 4.67
N ILE A 190 0.58 -2.62 3.71
CA ILE A 190 -0.16 -3.89 3.84
C ILE A 190 0.82 -5.04 4.19
N LYS A 191 1.98 -5.09 3.53
CA LYS A 191 3.01 -6.09 3.81
C LYS A 191 3.57 -5.96 5.23
N LYS A 192 3.92 -4.73 5.66
CA LYS A 192 4.41 -4.46 7.03
C LYS A 192 3.40 -4.86 8.10
N LEU A 193 2.11 -4.56 7.88
CA LEU A 193 1.04 -4.96 8.80
C LEU A 193 0.95 -6.47 8.94
N ARG A 194 0.99 -7.21 7.82
CA ARG A 194 1.02 -8.68 7.84
C ARG A 194 2.26 -9.22 8.55
N THR A 195 3.44 -8.63 8.31
CA THR A 195 4.69 -9.03 8.98
C THR A 195 4.63 -8.79 10.48
N ALA A 196 4.10 -7.65 10.93
CA ALA A 196 3.93 -7.34 12.35
C ALA A 196 2.97 -8.32 13.02
N ALA A 197 1.84 -8.65 12.39
CA ALA A 197 0.89 -9.63 12.91
C ALA A 197 1.52 -11.01 13.13
N ILE A 198 2.32 -11.49 12.16
CA ILE A 198 3.06 -12.76 12.29
C ILE A 198 4.10 -12.67 13.43
N LYS A 199 4.90 -11.59 13.45
CA LYS A 199 5.95 -11.38 14.45
C LYS A 199 5.40 -11.39 15.88
N HIS A 200 4.22 -10.81 16.08
CA HIS A 200 3.59 -10.66 17.38
C HIS A 200 2.53 -11.72 17.68
N SER A 201 2.35 -12.73 16.81
CA SER A 201 1.29 -13.75 16.92
C SER A 201 -0.10 -13.13 17.14
N ALA A 202 -0.36 -11.99 16.51
CA ALA A 202 -1.58 -11.20 16.67
C ALA A 202 -2.57 -11.51 15.54
N SER A 203 -3.78 -11.93 15.90
CA SER A 203 -4.86 -12.24 14.96
C SER A 203 -5.72 -11.03 14.57
N THR A 204 -5.85 -10.04 15.46
CA THR A 204 -6.64 -8.83 15.22
C THR A 204 -5.78 -7.58 15.06
N LEU A 205 -6.32 -6.55 14.42
CA LEU A 205 -5.64 -5.26 14.28
C LEU A 205 -5.32 -4.65 15.65
N GLU A 206 -6.25 -4.72 16.62
CA GLU A 206 -6.03 -4.18 17.96
C GLU A 206 -4.85 -4.86 18.66
N ASN A 207 -4.76 -6.19 18.54
CA ASN A 207 -3.66 -6.94 19.13
C ASN A 207 -2.32 -6.54 18.52
N VAL A 208 -2.25 -6.25 17.21
CA VAL A 208 -1.02 -5.70 16.60
C VAL A 208 -0.65 -4.36 17.24
N LEU A 209 -1.63 -3.46 17.40
CA LEU A 209 -1.40 -2.14 18.01
C LEU A 209 -0.93 -2.27 19.47
N ASP A 210 -1.56 -3.16 20.25
CA ASP A 210 -1.24 -3.36 21.66
C ASP A 210 0.12 -4.03 21.86
N GLU A 211 0.47 -5.03 21.06
CA GLU A 211 1.77 -5.68 21.14
C GLU A 211 2.92 -4.75 20.76
N GLU A 212 2.76 -3.93 19.71
CA GLU A 212 3.80 -2.97 19.33
C GLU A 212 3.92 -1.80 20.32
N ALA A 213 2.83 -1.39 20.97
CA ALA A 213 2.86 -0.30 21.97
C ALA A 213 3.65 -0.65 23.24
N LYS A 214 3.82 -1.95 23.54
CA LYS A 214 4.64 -2.45 24.65
C LYS A 214 6.13 -2.20 24.43
N ASP A 215 6.60 -2.20 23.18
CA ASP A 215 8.00 -1.93 22.85
C ASP A 215 8.29 -0.40 22.88
N PRO A 216 9.15 0.08 23.79
CA PRO A 216 9.49 1.50 23.88
C PRO A 216 10.06 2.09 22.58
N LYS A 217 10.78 1.29 21.77
CA LYS A 217 11.35 1.72 20.48
C LYS A 217 10.24 1.92 19.46
N LEU A 218 9.31 0.97 19.34
CA LEU A 218 8.16 1.08 18.43
C LEU A 218 7.24 2.22 18.86
N ARG A 219 6.98 2.39 20.16
CA ARG A 219 6.22 3.54 20.67
C ARG A 219 6.84 4.89 20.28
N LYS A 220 8.17 5.01 20.33
CA LYS A 220 8.86 6.24 19.87
C LYS A 220 8.63 6.45 18.36
N LEU A 221 8.73 5.40 17.56
CA LEU A 221 8.51 5.45 16.12
C LEU A 221 7.08 5.83 15.74
N ILE A 222 6.10 5.29 16.45
CA ILE A 222 4.68 5.61 16.30
C ILE A 222 4.46 7.10 16.58
N LYS A 223 4.98 7.61 17.70
CA LYS A 223 4.86 9.03 18.08
C LYS A 223 5.56 9.99 17.12
N SER A 224 6.71 9.59 16.56
CA SER A 224 7.44 10.42 15.60
C SER A 224 6.97 10.21 14.15
N GLU A 225 5.97 9.37 13.92
CA GLU A 225 5.49 8.95 12.60
C GLU A 225 6.62 8.49 11.66
N SER A 226 7.72 7.99 12.23
CA SER A 226 8.94 7.70 11.49
C SER A 226 8.82 6.33 10.85
N GLY A 227 8.26 6.30 9.65
CA GLY A 227 8.09 5.08 8.85
C GLY A 227 9.30 4.65 8.01
N ALA A 228 10.36 5.46 7.94
CA ALA A 228 11.52 5.17 7.09
C ALA A 228 12.46 4.14 7.76
N GLY A 229 12.31 2.87 7.39
CA GLY A 229 13.16 1.75 7.82
C GLY A 229 12.72 1.02 9.09
N ALA A 230 11.62 1.45 9.72
CA ALA A 230 11.03 0.76 10.85
C ALA A 230 9.97 -0.26 10.38
N GLU A 231 10.16 -1.52 10.76
CA GLU A 231 9.19 -2.61 10.58
C GLU A 231 8.10 -2.53 11.67
N SER A 232 7.19 -1.55 11.55
CA SER A 232 6.03 -1.38 12.45
C SER A 232 4.70 -1.50 11.71
N GLY A 233 3.87 -2.45 12.15
CA GLY A 233 2.50 -2.62 11.68
C GLY A 233 1.59 -1.47 12.10
N THR A 234 1.81 -0.87 13.27
CA THR A 234 1.06 0.28 13.78
C THR A 234 1.29 1.52 12.92
N VAL A 235 2.53 1.82 12.55
CA VAL A 235 2.81 2.94 11.62
C VAL A 235 2.26 2.63 10.24
N ALA A 236 2.40 1.38 9.77
CA ALA A 236 1.88 0.97 8.47
C ALA A 236 0.35 1.12 8.38
N LEU A 237 -0.39 0.65 9.37
CA LEU A 237 -1.85 0.79 9.42
C LEU A 237 -2.29 2.25 9.57
N LEU A 238 -1.51 3.11 10.23
CA LEU A 238 -1.78 4.55 10.31
C LEU A 238 -1.79 5.19 8.92
N TRP A 239 -0.74 4.93 8.12
CA TRP A 239 -0.64 5.45 6.76
C TRP A 239 -1.68 4.84 5.83
N THR A 240 -1.94 3.53 5.95
CA THR A 240 -3.04 2.86 5.22
C THR A 240 -4.39 3.52 5.53
N LYS A 241 -4.73 3.73 6.81
CA LYS A 241 -5.97 4.42 7.22
C LYS A 241 -6.09 5.82 6.62
N ARG A 242 -5.03 6.62 6.63
CA ARG A 242 -5.06 7.98 6.05
C ARG A 242 -5.27 7.94 4.53
N THR A 243 -4.70 6.97 3.83
CA THR A 243 -4.96 6.74 2.41
C THR A 243 -6.39 6.28 2.16
N MET A 244 -6.96 5.43 3.03
CA MET A 244 -8.37 5.05 2.97
C MET A 244 -9.27 6.28 3.09
N GLN A 245 -9.03 7.16 4.07
CA GLN A 245 -9.79 8.42 4.22
C GLN A 245 -9.75 9.28 2.95
N PHE A 246 -8.59 9.39 2.31
CA PHE A 246 -8.44 10.10 1.05
C PHE A 246 -9.28 9.50 -0.09
N VAL A 247 -9.14 8.19 -0.34
CA VAL A 247 -9.81 7.53 -1.46
C VAL A 247 -11.32 7.48 -1.25
N ILE A 248 -11.76 7.12 -0.04
CA ILE A 248 -13.20 7.05 0.29
C ILE A 248 -13.85 8.42 0.20
N GLY A 249 -13.21 9.47 0.73
CA GLY A 249 -13.72 10.84 0.55
C GLY A 249 -13.75 11.28 -0.92
N LEU A 250 -12.84 10.77 -1.77
CA LEU A 250 -12.85 11.05 -3.21
C LEU A 250 -14.02 10.33 -3.89
N LEU A 251 -14.20 9.04 -3.62
CA LEU A 251 -15.27 8.24 -4.22
C LEU A 251 -16.64 8.75 -3.78
N GLN A 252 -16.78 9.13 -2.50
CA GLN A 252 -18.01 9.73 -1.98
C GLN A 252 -18.39 11.00 -2.73
N GLN A 253 -17.45 11.91 -2.95
CA GLN A 253 -17.71 13.12 -3.73
C GLN A 253 -18.15 12.82 -5.17
N LEU A 254 -17.57 11.78 -5.80
CA LEU A 254 -17.99 11.36 -7.14
C LEU A 254 -19.41 10.79 -7.15
N VAL A 255 -19.81 10.08 -6.10
CA VAL A 255 -21.17 9.56 -5.94
C VAL A 255 -22.17 10.68 -5.68
N ASP A 256 -21.84 11.62 -4.79
CA ASP A 256 -22.73 12.70 -4.36
C ASP A 256 -22.97 13.76 -5.45
N ASP A 257 -21.97 14.01 -6.29
CA ASP A 257 -22.04 15.02 -7.35
C ASP A 257 -21.65 14.38 -8.70
N SER A 258 -22.65 14.16 -9.56
CA SER A 258 -22.44 13.62 -10.90
C SER A 258 -21.64 14.55 -11.83
N LYS A 259 -21.52 15.84 -11.47
CA LYS A 259 -20.83 16.86 -12.25
C LYS A 259 -19.42 17.16 -11.73
N VAL A 260 -19.06 16.70 -10.52
CA VAL A 260 -17.71 16.95 -9.99
C VAL A 260 -16.66 16.22 -10.81
N THR A 261 -15.60 16.93 -11.18
CA THR A 261 -14.46 16.32 -11.86
C THR A 261 -13.62 15.50 -10.89
N LEU A 262 -12.99 14.43 -11.38
CA LEU A 262 -12.09 13.59 -10.58
C LEU A 262 -11.01 14.43 -9.88
N SER A 263 -10.37 15.34 -10.62
CA SER A 263 -9.33 16.21 -10.07
C SER A 263 -9.83 17.11 -8.93
N THR A 264 -11.05 17.65 -9.04
CA THR A 264 -11.65 18.47 -7.97
C THR A 264 -11.96 17.62 -6.74
N ALA A 265 -12.58 16.45 -6.93
CA ALA A 265 -12.84 15.51 -5.85
C ALA A 265 -11.53 15.09 -5.15
N SER A 266 -10.49 14.74 -5.92
CA SER A 266 -9.18 14.37 -5.37
C SER A 266 -8.56 15.47 -4.52
N ARG A 267 -8.56 16.71 -5.01
CA ARG A 267 -7.98 17.83 -4.26
C ARG A 267 -8.72 18.11 -2.95
N LYS A 268 -10.06 18.08 -2.99
CA LYS A 268 -10.90 18.25 -1.79
C LYS A 268 -10.63 17.15 -0.77
N SER A 269 -10.61 15.88 -1.20
CA SER A 269 -10.32 14.75 -0.30
C SER A 269 -8.92 14.81 0.26
N TYR A 270 -7.94 15.17 -0.58
CA TYR A 270 -6.55 15.29 -0.16
C TYR A 270 -6.40 16.35 0.92
N ALA A 271 -7.02 17.52 0.72
CA ALA A 271 -7.01 18.61 1.70
C ALA A 271 -7.65 18.22 3.04
N ALA A 272 -8.70 17.38 3.00
CA ALA A 272 -9.39 16.88 4.19
C ALA A 272 -8.67 15.70 4.89
N SER A 273 -7.61 15.13 4.31
CA SER A 273 -6.96 13.91 4.81
C SER A 273 -5.43 13.99 4.75
N LEU A 274 -4.78 13.37 3.77
CA LEU A 274 -3.32 13.21 3.72
C LEU A 274 -2.54 14.54 3.74
N LYS A 275 -3.14 15.66 3.31
CA LYS A 275 -2.42 16.93 3.19
C LYS A 275 -1.80 17.40 4.49
N TYR A 276 -2.43 17.22 5.65
CA TYR A 276 -1.81 17.65 6.92
C TYR A 276 -0.69 16.72 7.39
N CYS A 277 -0.70 15.46 6.95
CA CYS A 277 0.31 14.45 7.28
C CYS A 277 1.57 14.56 6.40
N HIS A 278 1.45 15.17 5.22
CA HIS A 278 2.56 15.33 4.30
C HIS A 278 3.46 16.51 4.66
N ASN A 279 4.78 16.29 4.65
CA ASN A 279 5.74 17.38 4.67
C ASN A 279 5.63 18.23 3.38
N PHE A 280 6.29 19.39 3.35
CA PHE A 280 6.20 20.34 2.23
C PHE A 280 6.54 19.71 0.86
N ILE A 281 7.48 18.76 0.83
CA ILE A 281 7.93 18.11 -0.39
C ILE A 281 6.90 17.09 -0.85
N THR A 282 6.46 16.20 0.04
CA THR A 282 5.42 15.22 -0.26
C THR A 282 4.13 15.92 -0.68
N LYS A 283 3.81 17.09 -0.10
CA LYS A 283 2.71 17.95 -0.56
C LYS A 283 2.84 18.35 -2.03
N GLY A 284 4.00 18.89 -2.42
CA GLY A 284 4.25 19.31 -3.80
C GLY A 284 4.18 18.16 -4.81
N ILE A 285 4.74 16.99 -4.46
CA ILE A 285 4.68 15.78 -5.29
C ILE A 285 3.22 15.35 -5.48
N PHE A 286 2.44 15.29 -4.40
CA PHE A 286 1.05 14.86 -4.47
C PHE A 286 0.17 15.86 -5.22
N ASP A 287 0.29 17.16 -4.95
CA ASP A 287 -0.45 18.22 -5.67
C ASP A 287 -0.12 18.22 -7.18
N THR A 288 1.10 17.84 -7.56
CA THR A 288 1.50 17.68 -8.96
C THR A 288 0.89 16.40 -9.54
N GLY A 289 0.98 15.27 -8.84
CA GLY A 289 0.40 13.99 -9.26
C GLY A 289 -1.11 14.06 -9.50
N LEU A 290 -1.85 14.78 -8.66
CA LEU A 290 -3.29 14.99 -8.82
C LEU A 290 -3.67 15.78 -10.09
N ARG A 291 -2.73 16.47 -10.75
CA ARG A 291 -2.95 17.11 -12.05
C ARG A 291 -2.97 16.11 -13.20
N PHE A 292 -2.40 14.94 -12.99
CA PHE A 292 -2.37 13.83 -13.96
C PHE A 292 -3.48 12.80 -13.73
N ALA A 293 -4.40 13.07 -12.80
CA ALA A 293 -5.62 12.28 -12.71
C ALA A 293 -6.39 12.36 -14.04
N PRO A 294 -6.95 11.25 -14.52
CA PRO A 294 -7.70 11.23 -15.76
C PRO A 294 -9.00 12.04 -15.68
N SER A 295 -9.72 12.17 -16.80
CA SER A 295 -11.08 12.70 -16.75
C SER A 295 -11.99 11.75 -15.94
N ARG A 296 -13.13 12.28 -15.47
CA ARG A 296 -14.11 11.46 -14.75
C ARG A 296 -14.61 10.31 -15.62
N GLU A 297 -14.89 10.60 -16.89
CA GLU A 297 -15.40 9.66 -17.87
C GLU A 297 -14.40 8.53 -18.11
N SER A 298 -13.12 8.85 -18.29
CA SER A 298 -12.06 7.85 -18.43
C SER A 298 -11.92 7.00 -17.15
N PHE A 299 -11.96 7.62 -15.97
CA PHE A 299 -11.90 6.89 -14.70
C PHE A 299 -13.09 5.94 -14.54
N TYR A 300 -14.30 6.39 -14.88
CA TYR A 300 -15.53 5.57 -14.83
C TYR A 300 -15.48 4.42 -15.84
N LYS A 301 -15.01 4.69 -17.06
CA LYS A 301 -14.78 3.66 -18.07
C LYS A 301 -13.78 2.60 -17.58
N ASN A 302 -12.69 3.03 -16.95
CA ASN A 302 -11.70 2.10 -16.38
C ASN A 302 -12.29 1.26 -15.23
N LEU A 303 -13.12 1.86 -14.36
CA LEU A 303 -13.85 1.14 -13.32
C LEU A 303 -14.89 0.16 -13.88
N ALA A 304 -15.43 0.44 -15.07
CA ALA A 304 -16.31 -0.45 -15.81
C ALA A 304 -15.54 -1.47 -16.68
N GLY A 305 -14.24 -1.66 -16.42
CA GLY A 305 -13.36 -2.58 -17.17
C GLY A 305 -13.25 -2.26 -18.66
N GLY A 306 -13.37 -0.98 -19.03
CA GLY A 306 -13.28 -0.52 -20.41
C GLY A 306 -14.62 -0.46 -21.15
N SER A 307 -15.73 -0.82 -20.51
CA SER A 307 -17.08 -0.68 -21.07
C SER A 307 -17.45 0.80 -21.30
N ASP A 308 -18.10 1.08 -22.44
CA ASP A 308 -18.70 2.40 -22.70
C ASP A 308 -19.99 2.63 -21.89
N ASP A 309 -20.69 1.55 -21.49
CA ASP A 309 -21.76 1.64 -20.52
C ASP A 309 -21.19 1.73 -19.09
N THR A 310 -21.28 2.92 -18.51
CA THR A 310 -20.83 3.24 -17.14
C THR A 310 -21.99 3.46 -16.17
N SER A 311 -23.24 3.20 -16.59
CA SER A 311 -24.45 3.43 -15.78
C SER A 311 -24.43 2.69 -14.43
N ARG A 312 -23.73 1.55 -14.39
CA ARG A 312 -23.58 0.70 -13.20
C ARG A 312 -22.51 1.18 -12.21
N VAL A 313 -21.59 2.06 -12.63
CA VAL A 313 -20.43 2.46 -11.81
C VAL A 313 -20.86 3.21 -10.55
N THR A 314 -21.74 4.22 -10.67
CA THR A 314 -22.19 5.00 -9.50
C THR A 314 -22.92 4.13 -8.46
N PRO A 315 -23.90 3.28 -8.83
CA PRO A 315 -24.51 2.34 -7.89
C PRO A 315 -23.50 1.41 -7.21
N ALA A 316 -22.54 0.85 -7.97
CA ALA A 316 -21.53 -0.05 -7.40
C ALA A 316 -20.56 0.68 -6.45
N LEU A 317 -20.19 1.93 -6.76
CA LEU A 317 -19.43 2.78 -5.85
C LEU A 317 -20.20 3.07 -4.56
N ALA A 318 -21.50 3.36 -4.66
CA ALA A 318 -22.34 3.61 -3.48
C ALA A 318 -22.44 2.37 -2.58
N GLU A 319 -22.63 1.18 -3.17
CA GLU A 319 -22.63 -0.09 -2.42
C GLU A 319 -21.25 -0.36 -1.78
N PHE A 320 -20.18 -0.19 -2.54
CA PHE A 320 -18.81 -0.33 -2.05
C PHE A 320 -18.54 0.60 -0.86
N LEU A 321 -18.93 1.88 -0.95
CA LEU A 321 -18.80 2.86 0.12
C LEU A 321 -19.58 2.44 1.37
N GLY A 322 -20.82 1.95 1.21
CA GLY A 322 -21.65 1.47 2.31
C GLY A 322 -21.01 0.32 3.11
N VAL A 323 -20.21 -0.53 2.45
CA VAL A 323 -19.49 -1.65 3.09
C VAL A 323 -18.14 -1.21 3.65
N PHE A 324 -17.45 -0.30 2.97
CA PHE A 324 -16.10 0.12 3.35
C PHE A 324 -16.12 1.13 4.52
N GLN A 325 -17.10 2.02 4.55
CA GLN A 325 -17.16 3.11 5.53
C GLN A 325 -17.13 2.60 6.99
N PRO A 326 -17.90 1.57 7.40
CA PRO A 326 -17.82 1.01 8.76
C PRO A 326 -16.43 0.44 9.11
N GLN A 327 -15.73 -0.14 8.11
CA GLN A 327 -14.38 -0.68 8.29
C GLN A 327 -13.38 0.44 8.58
N LEU A 328 -13.46 1.52 7.80
CA LEU A 328 -12.64 2.71 8.03
C LEU A 328 -12.92 3.34 9.40
N GLU A 329 -14.19 3.45 9.78
CA GLU A 329 -14.61 3.99 11.08
C GLU A 329 -14.10 3.14 12.24
N GLY A 330 -14.13 1.81 12.12
CA GLY A 330 -13.53 0.90 13.10
C GLY A 330 -12.03 1.16 13.30
N VAL A 331 -11.25 1.25 12.21
CA VAL A 331 -9.81 1.56 12.29
C VAL A 331 -9.58 2.96 12.88
N VAL A 332 -10.37 3.96 12.47
CA VAL A 332 -10.28 5.32 13.04
C VAL A 332 -10.57 5.31 14.54
N ALA A 333 -11.60 4.58 14.98
CA ALA A 333 -11.97 4.46 16.39
C ALA A 333 -10.86 3.79 17.21
N MET A 334 -10.22 2.72 16.70
CA MET A 334 -9.07 2.08 17.34
C MET A 334 -7.93 3.08 17.60
N TYR A 335 -7.54 3.84 16.57
CA TYR A 335 -6.44 4.81 16.69
C TYR A 335 -6.77 5.95 17.65
N LYS A 336 -8.01 6.43 17.62
CA LYS A 336 -8.49 7.46 18.55
C LYS A 336 -8.48 6.95 19.99
N ALA A 337 -9.04 5.76 20.24
CA ALA A 337 -9.11 5.16 21.57
C ALA A 337 -7.72 4.92 22.19
N LYS A 338 -6.73 4.57 21.36
CA LYS A 338 -5.35 4.32 21.80
C LYS A 338 -4.44 5.55 21.75
N ASN A 339 -4.97 6.72 21.35
CA ASN A 339 -4.21 7.97 21.16
C ASN A 339 -2.97 7.80 20.24
N LEU A 340 -3.17 7.11 19.11
CA LEU A 340 -2.13 6.79 18.13
C LEU A 340 -2.22 7.63 16.86
N GLU A 341 -3.21 8.51 16.75
CA GLU A 341 -3.33 9.50 15.66
C GLU A 341 -2.87 10.87 16.18
N PRO A 342 -1.67 11.35 15.80
CA PRO A 342 -1.15 12.63 16.27
C PRO A 342 -1.85 13.84 15.66
N TYR A 343 -2.45 13.70 14.47
CA TYR A 343 -3.25 14.77 13.85
C TYR A 343 -4.72 14.53 14.11
N ILE A 344 -5.17 14.93 15.30
CA ILE A 344 -6.59 15.04 15.59
C ILE A 344 -7.05 16.42 15.11
N LYS A 345 -8.03 16.46 14.22
CA LYS A 345 -8.99 17.56 14.19
C LYS A 345 -10.30 17.06 14.75
#